data_AF-A0A920MCX5-F1
#
_entry.id   AF-A0A920MCX5-F1
#
_cell.length_a   1.000
_cell.length_b   1.000
_cell.length_c   1.000
_cell.angle_alpha   90.00
_cell.angle_beta   90.00
_cell.angle_gamma   90.00
#
_symmetry.space_group_name_H-M   'P 1'
#
loop_
_entity.id
_entity.type
_entity.pdbx_description
1 polymer ?
#
loop_
_entity_poly.entity_id
_entity_poly.type
_entity_poly.pdbx_seq_one_letter_code
_entity_poly.pdbx_strand_id
1 'polypeptide(L)'
;MAEMLINFDLWSSHYGPMPRYSVQGCLFSDPPEHTWYRKLIQQSFAPRHIASMETEITTLVKELIDVMEEDETRDLHDALACPLPVLVIAKS
;
A
#
# COMPACT_ATOMS: atom_id res chain seq x y z
N MET A 1 -10.04 -4.39 21.37
CA MET A 1 -9.30 -4.01 20.13
C MET A 1 -9.73 -4.85 18.94
N ALA A 2 -9.63 -6.18 18.95
CA ALA A 2 -10.02 -7.00 17.80
C ALA A 2 -11.52 -6.88 17.39
N GLU A 3 -12.42 -6.68 18.36
CA GLU A 3 -13.86 -6.47 18.12
C GLU A 3 -14.14 -5.29 17.17
N MET A 4 -13.38 -4.21 17.31
CA MET A 4 -13.48 -3.02 16.46
C MET A 4 -13.25 -3.32 14.98
N LEU A 5 -12.43 -4.33 14.66
CA LEU A 5 -12.05 -4.64 13.28
C LEU A 5 -13.02 -5.62 12.60
N ILE A 6 -13.87 -6.30 13.35
CA ILE A 6 -14.75 -7.37 12.81
C ILE A 6 -16.24 -7.01 12.88
N ASN A 7 -16.64 -6.08 13.75
CA ASN A 7 -18.02 -5.65 13.90
C ASN A 7 -18.26 -4.33 13.14
N PHE A 8 -18.44 -4.43 11.82
CA PHE A 8 -18.66 -3.26 10.96
C PHE A 8 -20.03 -2.59 11.18
N ASP A 9 -21.00 -3.29 11.77
CA ASP A 9 -22.30 -2.70 12.14
C ASP A 9 -22.16 -1.64 13.22
N LEU A 10 -21.19 -1.83 14.13
CA LEU A 10 -20.88 -0.88 15.21
C LEU A 10 -19.71 0.04 14.87
N TRP A 11 -18.71 -0.48 14.14
CA TRP A 11 -17.47 0.20 13.78
C TRP A 11 -17.34 0.34 12.26
N SER A 12 -18.22 1.18 11.71
CA SER A 12 -18.33 1.45 10.28
C SER A 12 -17.09 2.17 9.72
N SER A 13 -16.66 1.73 8.53
CA SER A 13 -15.61 2.41 7.76
C SER A 13 -16.17 3.43 6.75
N HIS A 14 -17.50 3.50 6.58
CA HIS A 14 -18.18 4.32 5.59
C HIS A 14 -17.78 5.81 5.62
N TYR A 15 -17.47 6.34 6.81
CA TYR A 15 -17.09 7.74 6.98
C TYR A 15 -15.58 7.99 7.01
N GLY A 16 -14.79 6.95 6.72
CA GLY A 16 -13.34 6.96 6.75
C GLY A 16 -12.73 6.96 8.16
N PRO A 17 -11.43 6.63 8.29
CA PRO A 17 -10.74 6.55 9.58
C PRO A 17 -10.27 7.92 10.11
N MET A 18 -10.48 8.99 9.32
CA MET A 18 -9.94 10.31 9.62
C MET A 18 -10.95 11.15 10.41
N PRO A 19 -10.51 12.09 11.27
CA PRO A 19 -11.41 12.98 12.01
C PRO A 19 -12.33 13.83 11.13
N ARG A 20 -12.01 13.98 9.84
CA ARG A 20 -12.89 14.58 8.85
C ARG A 20 -13.75 13.49 8.21
N TYR A 21 -15.04 13.54 8.51
CA TYR A 21 -16.04 12.68 7.87
C TYR A 21 -16.13 12.98 6.38
N SER A 22 -15.88 11.94 5.58
CA SER A 22 -16.11 11.96 4.14
C SER A 22 -16.58 10.58 3.74
N VAL A 23 -17.67 10.51 2.96
CA VAL A 23 -18.07 9.25 2.35
C VAL A 23 -17.02 8.88 1.30
N GLN A 24 -16.40 7.72 1.48
CA GLN A 24 -15.32 7.23 0.63
C GLN A 24 -15.74 5.92 -0.04
N GLY A 25 -15.02 5.54 -1.11
CA GLY A 25 -15.20 4.27 -1.81
C GLY A 25 -14.05 3.30 -1.54
N CYS A 26 -14.10 2.12 -2.16
CA CYS A 26 -13.05 1.12 -2.10
C CYS A 26 -12.72 0.66 -0.67
N LEU A 27 -11.50 0.93 -0.19
CA LEU A 27 -10.99 0.49 1.11
C LEU A 27 -11.80 1.03 2.29
N PHE A 28 -12.51 2.15 2.10
CA PHE A 28 -13.19 2.89 3.15
C PHE A 28 -14.72 2.80 3.01
N SER A 29 -15.19 1.59 2.71
CA SER A 29 -16.61 1.26 2.62
C SER A 29 -16.93 0.05 3.51
N ASP A 30 -18.21 -0.16 3.82
CA ASP A 30 -18.68 -1.35 4.51
C ASP A 30 -19.22 -2.37 3.48
N PRO A 31 -19.55 -3.62 3.88
CA PRO A 31 -20.32 -4.51 3.03
C PRO A 31 -21.70 -3.92 2.68
N PRO A 32 -22.22 -4.16 1.45
CA PRO A 32 -21.67 -5.03 0.42
C PRO A 32 -20.62 -4.38 -0.51
N GLU A 33 -20.49 -3.05 -0.52
CA GLU A 33 -19.60 -2.34 -1.45
C GLU A 33 -18.14 -2.77 -1.27
N HIS A 34 -17.66 -2.86 -0.03
CA HIS A 34 -16.29 -3.28 0.25
C HIS A 34 -16.00 -4.68 -0.29
N THR A 35 -16.95 -5.61 -0.15
CA THR A 35 -16.84 -6.98 -0.68
C THR A 35 -16.68 -6.98 -2.19
N TRP A 36 -17.44 -6.11 -2.88
CA TRP A 36 -17.35 -5.94 -4.32
C TRP A 36 -16.00 -5.34 -4.76
N TYR A 37 -15.58 -4.23 -4.16
CA TYR A 37 -14.29 -3.61 -4.46
C TYR A 37 -13.12 -4.55 -4.22
N ARG A 38 -13.11 -5.25 -3.06
CA ARG A 38 -12.07 -6.23 -2.73
C ARG A 38 -11.95 -7.30 -3.80
N LYS A 39 -13.07 -7.81 -4.31
CA LYS A 39 -13.08 -8.84 -5.36
C LYS A 39 -12.42 -8.37 -6.65
N LEU A 40 -12.53 -7.07 -6.99
CA LEU A 40 -11.92 -6.49 -8.19
C LEU A 40 -10.39 -6.36 -8.05
N ILE A 41 -9.90 -5.93 -6.87
CA ILE A 41 -8.48 -5.60 -6.69
C ILE A 41 -7.62 -6.75 -6.16
N GLN A 42 -8.22 -7.76 -5.50
CA GLN A 42 -7.46 -8.80 -4.79
C GLN A 42 -6.51 -9.61 -5.69
N GLN A 43 -6.76 -9.68 -7.00
CA GLN A 43 -5.91 -10.41 -7.94
C GLN A 43 -4.53 -9.76 -8.09
N SER A 44 -4.45 -8.42 -8.04
CA SER A 44 -3.19 -7.67 -8.04
C SER A 44 -2.38 -7.91 -6.76
N PHE A 45 -3.00 -8.42 -5.69
CA PHE A 45 -2.31 -8.76 -4.44
C PHE A 45 -2.16 -10.28 -4.24
N ALA A 46 -2.38 -11.09 -5.29
CA ALA A 46 -2.22 -12.53 -5.20
C ALA A 46 -0.74 -12.90 -4.93
N PRO A 47 -0.44 -13.94 -4.13
CA PRO A 47 0.93 -14.30 -3.79
C PRO A 47 1.85 -14.51 -5.00
N ARG A 48 1.33 -15.11 -6.08
CA ARG A 48 2.07 -15.30 -7.33
C ARG A 48 2.39 -14.00 -8.05
N HIS A 49 1.48 -13.02 -8.01
CA HIS A 49 1.71 -11.70 -8.61
C HIS A 49 2.79 -10.96 -7.83
N ILE A 50 2.66 -10.90 -6.49
CA ILE A 50 3.66 -10.27 -5.62
C ILE A 50 5.04 -10.93 -5.78
N ALA A 51 5.12 -12.27 -5.83
CA ALA A 51 6.38 -12.97 -6.06
C ALA A 51 7.03 -12.62 -7.41
N SER A 52 6.23 -12.35 -8.45
CA SER A 52 6.76 -11.96 -9.76
C SER A 52 7.41 -10.57 -9.75
N MET A 53 7.10 -9.72 -8.76
CA MET A 53 7.70 -8.39 -8.61
C MET A 53 9.07 -8.42 -7.95
N GLU A 54 9.48 -9.54 -7.33
CA GLU A 54 10.72 -9.63 -6.54
C GLU A 54 11.96 -9.18 -7.33
N THR A 55 12.08 -9.63 -8.58
CA THR A 55 13.22 -9.26 -9.43
C THR A 55 13.24 -7.76 -9.74
N GLU A 56 12.09 -7.18 -10.09
CA GLU A 56 12.00 -5.75 -10.40
C GLU A 56 12.27 -4.88 -9.18
N ILE A 57 11.68 -5.22 -8.02
CA ILE A 57 11.91 -4.51 -6.76
C ILE A 57 13.37 -4.62 -6.35
N THR A 58 13.99 -5.80 -6.50
CA THR A 58 15.41 -5.99 -6.17
C THR A 58 16.31 -5.12 -7.06
N THR A 59 16.01 -5.03 -8.36
CA THR A 59 16.74 -4.14 -9.28
C THR A 59 16.59 -2.69 -8.87
N LEU A 60 15.37 -2.24 -8.57
CA LEU A 60 15.11 -0.88 -8.14
C LEU A 60 15.83 -0.53 -6.83
N VAL A 61 15.87 -1.44 -5.86
CA VAL A 61 16.63 -1.25 -4.61
C VAL A 61 18.11 -1.08 -4.89
N LYS A 62 18.69 -1.88 -5.79
CA LYS A 62 20.11 -1.74 -6.18
C LYS A 62 20.39 -0.40 -6.82
N GLU A 63 19.55 0.03 -7.78
CA GLU A 63 19.70 1.33 -8.44
C GLU A 63 19.65 2.49 -7.43
N LEU A 64 18.75 2.43 -6.44
CA LEU A 64 18.66 3.45 -5.39
C LEU A 64 19.89 3.44 -4.46
N ILE A 65 20.45 2.27 -4.17
CA ILE A 65 21.68 2.14 -3.38
C ILE A 65 22.90 2.65 -4.15
N ASP A 66 23.03 2.30 -5.44
CA ASP A 66 24.14 2.76 -6.29
C ASP A 66 24.19 4.29 -6.33
N VAL A 67 23.03 4.94 -6.46
CA VAL A 67 22.89 6.41 -6.42
C VAL A 67 23.19 6.99 -5.03
N MET A 68 22.98 6.23 -3.96
CA MET A 68 23.33 6.65 -2.60
C MET A 68 24.85 6.61 -2.38
N GLU A 69 25.55 5.62 -2.94
CA GLU A 69 27.01 5.47 -2.81
C GLU A 69 27.82 6.56 -3.51
N GLU A 70 27.23 7.32 -4.44
CA GLU A 70 27.89 8.47 -5.10
C GLU A 70 28.20 9.63 -4.15
N ASP A 71 27.62 9.65 -2.93
CA ASP A 71 27.80 10.71 -1.93
C ASP A 71 27.98 10.09 -0.55
N GLU A 72 29.13 10.38 0.10
CA GLU A 72 29.53 9.75 1.36
C GLU A 72 28.54 9.97 2.53
N THR A 73 27.59 10.90 2.41
CA THR A 73 26.70 11.31 3.52
C THR A 73 25.22 11.48 3.17
N ARG A 74 24.65 10.60 2.34
CA ARG A 74 23.20 10.63 2.07
C ARG A 74 22.32 10.02 3.17
N ASP A 75 21.14 10.61 3.35
CA ASP A 75 20.09 10.10 4.23
C ASP A 75 19.41 8.88 3.59
N LEU A 76 19.40 7.75 4.30
CA LEU A 76 18.77 6.50 3.88
C LEU A 76 17.26 6.64 3.62
N HIS A 77 16.58 7.49 4.40
CA HIS A 77 15.16 7.76 4.22
C HIS A 77 14.92 8.39 2.85
N ASP A 78 15.65 9.46 2.54
CA ASP A 78 15.44 10.23 1.31
C ASP A 78 15.97 9.48 0.08
N ALA A 79 17.07 8.74 0.22
CA ALA A 79 17.69 8.00 -0.86
C ALA A 79 17.00 6.66 -1.20
N LEU A 80 16.39 5.98 -0.21
CA LEU A 80 15.85 4.63 -0.40
C LEU A 80 14.42 4.48 0.12
N ALA A 81 14.17 4.73 1.41
CA ALA A 81 12.91 4.33 2.06
C ALA A 81 11.68 5.12 1.54
N CYS A 82 11.87 6.40 1.23
CA CYS A 82 10.83 7.25 0.67
C CYS A 82 10.55 6.97 -0.83
N PRO A 83 11.55 6.93 -1.73
CA PRO A 83 11.29 6.71 -3.15
C PRO A 83 10.82 5.28 -3.49
N LEU A 84 11.33 4.26 -2.79
CA LEU A 84 11.07 2.86 -3.15
C LEU A 84 9.56 2.51 -3.20
N PRO A 85 8.75 2.76 -2.15
CA PRO A 85 7.32 2.43 -2.19
C PRO A 85 6.55 3.19 -3.28
N VAL A 86 6.90 4.45 -3.53
CA VAL A 86 6.25 5.29 -4.56
C VAL A 86 6.50 4.71 -5.95
N LEU A 87 7.74 4.33 -6.24
CA LEU A 87 8.14 3.77 -7.52
C LEU A 87 7.52 2.39 -7.75
N VAL A 88 7.42 1.56 -6.71
CA VAL A 88 6.74 0.24 -6.78
C VAL A 88 5.26 0.42 -7.11
N ILE A 89 4.56 1.36 -6.47
CA ILE A 89 3.15 1.64 -6.73
C ILE A 89 2.95 2.14 -8.17
N ALA A 90 3.84 3.00 -8.68
CA ALA A 90 3.74 3.55 -10.03
C ALA A 90 3.91 2.51 -11.17
N LYS A 91 4.51 1.36 -10.85
CA LYS A 91 4.76 0.24 -11.78
C LYS A 91 3.66 -0.83 -11.73
N SER A 92 2.84 -0.80 -10.69
CA SER A 92 1.79 -1.80 -10.40
C SER A 92 0.50 -1.56 -11.19
#